data_AF-A0A7C4GSD8-F1
#
_entry.id   AF-A0A7C4GSD8-F1
#
_cell.length_a   1.000
_cell.length_b   1.000
_cell.length_c   1.000
_cell.angle_alpha   90.00
_cell.angle_beta   90.00
_cell.angle_gamma   90.00
#
_symmetry.space_group_name_H-M   'P 1'
#
loop_
_entity.id
_entity.type
_entity.pdbx_description
1 polymer ?
#
loop_
_entity_poly.entity_id
_entity_poly.type
_entity_poly.pdbx_seq_one_letter_code
_entity_poly.pdbx_strand_id
1 'polypeptide(L)' 'MLLCLAGAFIGKRLGLFEKEFLTPKEIANYTGIDERITRARLSELRKDGLVIRKEDGLYGFTIASLKEIID' A
#
# COMPACT_ATOMS: atom_id res chain seq x y z
N MET A 1 3.26 5.07 3.87
CA MET A 1 2.73 4.19 2.79
C MET A 1 2.20 2.87 3.33
N LEU A 2 2.96 2.12 4.14
CA LEU A 2 2.48 0.86 4.72
C LEU A 2 1.17 1.03 5.51
N LEU A 3 1.07 2.06 6.36
CA LEU A 3 -0.18 2.39 7.08
C LEU A 3 -1.36 2.70 6.13
N CYS A 4 -1.11 3.37 5.00
CA CYS A 4 -2.15 3.65 4.00
C CYS A 4 -2.68 2.35 3.38
N LEU A 5 -1.78 1.44 3.01
CA LEU A 5 -2.14 0.15 2.43
C LEU A 5 -2.79 -0.77 3.49
N ALA A 6 -2.31 -0.75 4.73
CA ALA A 6 -2.91 -1.47 5.85
C ALA A 6 -4.34 -0.98 6.11
N GLY A 7 -4.56 0.34 6.06
CA GLY A 7 -5.89 0.94 6.16
C GLY A 7 -6.84 0.47 5.05
N ALA A 8 -6.37 0.45 3.80
CA ALA A 8 -7.17 -0.09 2.68
C ALA A 8 -7.51 -1.57 2.87
N PHE A 9 -6.54 -2.37 3.30
CA PHE A 9 -6.71 -3.80 3.57
C PHE A 9 -7.71 -4.09 4.68
N ILE A 10 -7.59 -3.42 5.83
CA ILE A 10 -8.51 -3.59 6.96
C ILE A 10 -9.89 -3.03 6.58
N GLY A 11 -9.95 -1.85 5.97
CA GLY A 11 -11.21 -1.21 5.58
C GLY A 11 -12.03 -2.07 4.61
N LYS A 12 -11.39 -2.75 3.65
CA LYS A 12 -12.08 -3.71 2.78
C LYS A 12 -12.64 -4.91 3.57
N ARG A 13 -11.86 -5.47 4.50
CA ARG A 13 -12.29 -6.62 5.32
C ARG A 13 -13.44 -6.28 6.27
N LEU A 14 -13.50 -5.04 6.74
CA LEU A 14 -14.58 -4.51 7.56
C LEU A 14 -15.82 -4.09 6.75
N GLY A 15 -15.77 -4.20 5.41
CA GLY A 15 -16.85 -3.75 4.53
C GLY A 15 -16.99 -2.22 4.44
N LEU A 16 -16.00 -1.47 4.92
CA LEU A 16 -16.00 0.00 4.91
C LEU A 16 -15.53 0.56 3.57
N PHE A 17 -14.64 -0.15 2.87
CA PHE A 17 -14.10 0.27 1.58
C PHE A 17 -14.39 -0.77 0.49
N GLU A 18 -14.58 -0.29 -0.74
CA GLU A 18 -14.86 -1.15 -1.90
C GLU A 18 -13.62 -1.90 -2.41
N LYS A 19 -12.41 -1.38 -2.14
CA LYS A 19 -11.15 -1.97 -2.61
C LYS A 19 -10.07 -1.99 -1.53
N GLU A 20 -9.23 -3.01 -1.60
CA GLU A 20 -8.04 -3.18 -0.74
C GLU A 20 -6.72 -2.81 -1.44
N PHE A 21 -6.74 -2.65 -2.77
CA PHE A 21 -5.58 -2.29 -3.59
C PHE A 21 -5.69 -0.85 -4.09
N LEU A 22 -4.57 -0.14 -4.10
CA LEU A 22 -4.51 1.28 -4.46
C LEU A 22 -3.51 1.52 -5.59
N THR A 23 -3.81 2.50 -6.44
CA THR A 23 -2.84 2.99 -7.44
C THR A 23 -1.75 3.84 -6.75
N PRO A 24 -0.56 4.00 -7.37
CA PRO A 24 0.45 4.93 -6.85
C PRO A 24 -0.06 6.36 -6.68
N LYS A 25 -0.94 6.82 -7.58
CA LYS A 25 -1.56 8.14 -7.50
C LYS A 25 -2.45 8.29 -6.26
N GLU A 26 -3.25 7.27 -5.94
CA GLU A 26 -4.07 7.30 -4.73
C GLU A 26 -3.24 7.28 -3.46
N ILE A 27 -2.18 6.46 -3.43
CA ILE A 27 -1.25 6.40 -2.30
C ILE A 27 -0.57 7.76 -2.10
N ALA A 28 -0.13 8.40 -3.18
CA ALA A 28 0.45 9.75 -3.16
C ALA A 28 -0.55 10.75 -2.57
N ASN A 29 -1.79 10.76 -3.06
CA ASN A 29 -2.85 11.64 -2.57
C ASN A 29 -3.16 11.43 -1.07
N TYR A 30 -3.26 10.18 -0.60
CA TYR A 30 -3.57 9.89 0.80
C TYR A 30 -2.42 10.16 1.76
N THR A 31 -1.17 10.09 1.28
CA THR A 31 0.02 10.29 2.13
C THR A 31 0.60 11.69 2.02
N GLY A 32 0.18 12.50 1.04
CA GLY A 32 0.77 13.80 0.74
C GLY A 32 2.18 13.74 0.16
N ILE A 33 2.65 12.55 -0.22
CA ILE A 33 3.97 12.34 -0.81
C ILE A 33 3.84 12.49 -2.34
N ASP A 34 4.83 13.13 -2.96
CA ASP A 34 4.92 13.22 -4.42
C ASP A 34 4.79 11.84 -5.10
N GLU A 35 4.10 11.79 -6.25
CA GLU A 35 3.80 10.52 -6.91
C GLU A 35 5.07 9.81 -7.43
N ARG A 36 6.08 10.55 -7.90
CA ARG A 36 7.35 9.97 -8.36
C ARG A 36 8.10 9.34 -7.20
N ILE A 37 8.16 10.02 -6.05
CA ILE A 37 8.76 9.47 -4.82
C ILE A 37 7.98 8.25 -4.35
N THR A 38 6.65 8.33 -4.33
CA THR A 38 5.75 7.22 -3.96
C THR A 38 6.04 5.98 -4.82
N ARG A 39 6.15 6.13 -6.14
CA ARG A 39 6.47 5.02 -7.05
C ARG A 39 7.83 4.40 -6.78
N ALA A 40 8.86 5.21 -6.52
CA ALA A 40 10.19 4.71 -6.18
C ALA A 40 10.15 3.87 -4.89
N ARG A 41 9.53 4.39 -3.83
CA ARG A 41 9.42 3.70 -2.54
C ARG A 41 8.56 2.44 -2.61
N LEU A 42 7.46 2.46 -3.37
CA LEU A 42 6.65 1.25 -3.59
C LEU A 42 7.43 0.16 -4.34
N SER A 43 8.39 0.52 -5.18
CA SER A 43 9.28 -0.43 -5.84
C SER A 43 10.24 -1.08 -4.84
N GLU A 44 10.80 -0.30 -3.91
CA GLU A 44 11.65 -0.78 -2.81
C GLU A 44 10.87 -1.74 -1.91
N LEU A 45 9.75 -1.29 -1.35
CA LEU A 45 8.90 -2.10 -0.48
C LEU A 45 8.44 -3.42 -1.15
N ARG A 46 8.22 -3.41 -2.46
CA ARG A 46 7.86 -4.63 -3.21
C ARG A 46 9.02 -5.61 -3.25
N LYS A 47 10.25 -5.13 -3.50
CA LYS A 47 11.44 -5.98 -3.50
C LYS A 47 11.67 -6.62 -2.14
N ASP A 48 11.35 -5.89 -1.08
CA ASP A 48 11.45 -6.36 0.31
C ASP A 48 10.28 -7.27 0.72
N GLY A 49 9.31 -7.52 -0.15
CA GLY A 49 8.14 -8.36 0.13
C GLY A 49 7.09 -7.71 1.04
N LEU A 50 7.26 -6.42 1.36
CA LEU A 50 6.39 -5.64 2.25
C LEU A 50 5.11 -5.14 1.57
N VAL A 51 5.06 -5.19 0.24
CA VAL A 51 3.83 -4.91 -0.52
C VAL A 51 3.75 -5.86 -1.70
N ILE A 52 2.53 -6.16 -2.13
CA ILE A 52 2.27 -6.86 -3.39
C ILE A 52 1.85 -5.87 -4.46
N ARG A 53 2.19 -6.18 -5.72
CA ARG A 53 1.75 -5.42 -6.89
C ARG A 53 1.01 -6.35 -7.84
N LYS A 54 -0.22 -5.99 -8.24
CA LYS A 54 -0.99 -6.68 -9.28
C LYS A 54 -0.51 -6.28 -10.68
N GLU A 55 -0.91 -7.07 -11.68
CA GLU A 55 -0.52 -6.87 -13.08
C GLU A 55 -0.93 -5.49 -13.62
N ASP A 56 -2.04 -4.95 -13.14
CA ASP A 56 -2.56 -3.61 -13.45
C ASP A 56 -1.81 -2.45 -12.77
N GLY A 57 -0.80 -2.74 -11.96
CA GLY A 57 -0.01 -1.74 -11.25
C GLY A 57 -0.59 -1.26 -9.93
N LEU A 58 -1.65 -1.89 -9.44
CA LEU A 58 -2.17 -1.64 -8.10
C LEU A 58 -1.29 -2.29 -7.02
N TYR A 59 -1.16 -1.62 -5.88
CA TYR A 59 -0.39 -2.07 -4.73
C TYR A 59 -1.31 -2.46 -3.57
N GLY A 60 -0.91 -3.50 -2.82
CA GLY A 60 -1.64 -4.03 -1.68
C GLY A 60 -0.74 -4.36 -0.50
N PHE A 61 -1.33 -4.43 0.68
CA PHE A 61 -0.66 -4.76 1.93
C PHE A 61 -0.39 -6.27 2.04
N THR A 62 0.71 -6.66 2.69
CA THR A 62 0.99 -8.06 3.07
C THR A 62 1.07 -8.18 4.58
N ILE A 63 0.63 -9.31 5.13
CA ILE A 63 0.68 -9.58 6.57
C ILE A 63 2.13 -9.57 7.10
N ALA A 64 3.11 -9.91 6.25
CA ALA A 64 4.53 -9.82 6.58
C ALA A 64 4.95 -8.41 7.04
N SER A 65 4.31 -7.38 6.50
CA SER A 65 4.57 -5.97 6.81
C SER A 65 4.01 -5.51 8.14
N LEU A 66 3.27 -6.36 8.86
CA LEU A 66 2.84 -6.03 10.22
C LEU A 66 4.03 -5.88 11.17
N LYS A 67 5.12 -6.62 10.93
CA LYS A 67 6.35 -6.49 11.74
C LYS A 67 6.89 -5.07 11.68
N GLU A 68 7.06 -4.54 10.47
CA GLU A 68 7.51 -3.17 10.21
C GLU A 68 6.58 -2.05 10.72
N ILE A 69 5.36 -2.38 11.16
CA ILE A 69 4.40 -1.42 11.73
C ILE A 69 4.40 -1.47 13.26
N ILE A 70 4.70 -2.64 13.84
CA ILE A 70 4.59 -2.90 15.27
C ILE A 70 5.94 -2.74 15.99
N ASP A 71 7.05 -2.91 15.27
CA ASP A 71 8.42 -2.62 15.72
C ASP A 71 8.74 -1.11 15.64
#